data_AF-A0A962NYB6-F1
#
_entry.id   AF-A0A962NYB6-F1
#
_cell.length_a   1.000
_cell.length_b   1.000
_cell.length_c   1.000
_cell.angle_alpha   90.00
_cell.angle_beta   90.00
_cell.angle_gamma   90.00
#
_symmetry.space_group_name_H-M   'P 1'
#
loop_
_entity.id
_entity.type
_entity.pdbx_description
1 polymer ?
#
loop_
_entity_poly.entity_id
_entity_poly.type
_entity_poly.pdbx_seq_one_letter_code
_entity_poly.pdbx_strand_id
1 'polypeptide(L)' 'LNKQQRISNINQNFSLTKPVTATHIALIDDVITTGATTKALAYLLRQQGATHIQAWSIARTGLSNSKNALI' A
#
# COMPACT_ATOMS: atom_id res chain seq x y z
N LEU A 1 -18.33 13.71 -4.74
CA LEU A 1 -16.86 13.50 -4.79
C LEU A 1 -16.49 12.95 -6.16
N ASN A 2 -15.73 13.70 -6.96
CA ASN A 2 -15.26 13.23 -8.26
C ASN A 2 -14.18 12.13 -8.10
N LYS A 3 -13.83 11.43 -9.19
CA LYS A 3 -12.84 10.34 -9.18
C LYS A 3 -11.46 10.76 -8.66
N GLN A 4 -11.00 11.96 -8.99
CA GLN A 4 -9.71 12.51 -8.54
C GLN A 4 -9.74 12.85 -7.04
N GLN A 5 -10.85 13.40 -6.55
CA GLN A 5 -11.04 13.69 -5.11
C GLN A 5 -11.07 12.41 -4.28
N ARG A 6 -11.64 11.32 -4.81
CA ARG A 6 -11.56 9.99 -4.16
C ARG A 6 -10.14 9.45 -4.07
N ILE A 7 -9.34 9.60 -5.13
CA ILE A 7 -7.93 9.16 -5.13
C ILE A 7 -7.11 9.98 -4.12
N SER A 8 -7.35 11.29 -4.05
CA SER A 8 -6.69 12.17 -3.08
C SER A 8 -7.06 11.83 -1.63
N ASN A 9 -8.34 11.54 -1.35
CA ASN A 9 -8.80 11.25 0.00
C ASN A 9 -8.25 9.93 0.57
N ILE A 10 -8.02 8.91 -0.27
CA ILE A 10 -7.46 7.63 0.21
C ILE A 10 -5.99 7.79 0.64
N ASN A 11 -5.21 8.61 -0.08
CA ASN A 11 -3.81 8.88 0.28
C ASN A 11 -3.67 9.75 1.55
N GLN A 12 -4.76 10.37 2.02
CA GLN A 12 -4.77 11.26 3.20
C GLN A 12 -5.30 10.57 4.47
N ASN A 13 -5.73 9.31 4.40
CA ASN A 13 -6.30 8.60 5.56
C ASN A 13 -5.26 7.90 6.43
N PHE A 14 -3.98 7.93 6.05
CA PHE A 14 -2.90 7.26 6.76
C PHE A 14 -1.77 8.25 7.06
N SER A 15 -1.15 8.08 8.22
CA SER A 15 0.04 8.82 8.63
C SER A 15 0.96 7.90 9.41
N LEU A 16 2.27 8.18 9.36
CA LEU A 16 3.25 7.49 10.19
C LEU A 16 3.34 8.21 11.53
N THR A 17 3.15 7.47 12.62
CA THR A 17 3.25 8.02 13.98
C THR A 17 4.69 8.06 14.48
N LYS A 18 5.60 7.38 13.79
CA LYS A 18 7.05 7.33 14.07
C LYS A 18 7.82 7.25 12.76
N PRO A 19 9.07 7.75 12.71
CA PRO A 19 9.95 7.53 11.57
C PRO A 19 10.16 6.03 11.31
N VAL A 20 10.20 5.65 10.04
CA VAL A 20 10.51 4.28 9.61
C VAL A 20 11.79 4.33 8.79
N THR A 21 12.85 3.68 9.27
CA THR A 21 14.17 3.67 8.61
C THR A 21 14.46 2.40 7.82
N ALA A 22 13.53 1.44 7.85
CA ALA A 22 13.69 0.18 7.13
C ALA A 22 13.59 0.38 5.61
N THR A 23 14.54 -0.21 4.88
CA THR A 23 14.57 -0.15 3.41
C THR A 23 13.76 -1.28 2.76
N HIS A 24 13.58 -2.41 3.45
CA HIS A 24 12.77 -3.55 3.03
C HIS A 24 11.61 -3.76 4.00
N ILE A 25 10.37 -3.67 3.50
CA ILE A 25 9.16 -3.73 4.33
C ILE A 25 8.14 -4.68 3.72
N ALA A 26 7.60 -5.59 4.54
CA ALA A 26 6.42 -6.37 4.20
C ALA A 26 5.19 -5.77 4.89
N LEU A 27 4.19 -5.40 4.10
CA LEU A 27 2.84 -5.06 4.58
C LEU A 27 2.01 -6.33 4.63
N ILE A 28 1.54 -6.73 5.80
CA ILE A 28 0.78 -7.98 5.98
C ILE A 28 -0.67 -7.63 6.32
N ASP A 29 -1.62 -8.21 5.59
CA ASP A 29 -3.06 -8.05 5.82
C ASP A 29 -3.80 -9.38 5.59
N ASP A 30 -4.95 -9.60 6.18
CA ASP A 30 -5.69 -10.86 6.03
C ASP A 30 -6.24 -11.05 4.61
N VAL A 31 -6.83 -10.00 4.03
CA VAL A 31 -7.43 -9.97 2.70
C VAL A 31 -7.12 -8.67 1.96
N ILE A 32 -6.46 -8.79 0.81
CA ILE A 32 -6.27 -7.66 -0.11
C ILE A 32 -7.35 -7.66 -1.19
N THR A 33 -8.16 -6.61 -1.22
CA THR A 33 -9.13 -6.39 -2.30
C THR A 33 -8.52 -5.56 -3.44
N THR A 34 -8.81 -4.26 -3.51
CA THR A 34 -8.30 -3.35 -4.56
C THR A 34 -6.82 -2.97 -4.39
N GLY A 35 -6.23 -3.30 -3.23
CA GLY A 35 -4.89 -2.85 -2.83
C GLY A 35 -4.80 -1.35 -2.54
N ALA A 36 -5.93 -0.65 -2.35
CA ALA A 36 -5.92 0.78 -2.05
C ALA A 36 -5.17 1.09 -0.74
N THR A 37 -5.43 0.32 0.32
CA THR A 37 -4.74 0.42 1.62
C THR A 37 -3.24 0.19 1.48
N THR A 38 -2.84 -0.93 0.87
CA THR A 38 -1.42 -1.27 0.71
C THR A 38 -0.67 -0.27 -0.15
N LYS A 39 -1.31 0.31 -1.18
CA LYS A 39 -0.74 1.41 -1.99
C LYS A 39 -0.54 2.69 -1.19
N ALA A 40 -1.52 3.09 -0.38
CA ALA A 40 -1.41 4.29 0.45
C ALA A 40 -0.28 4.16 1.48
N LEU A 41 -0.17 3.00 2.13
CA LEU A 41 0.92 2.71 3.07
C LEU A 41 2.28 2.65 2.36
N ALA A 42 2.38 1.97 1.23
CA ALA A 42 3.61 1.89 0.46
C ALA A 42 4.08 3.27 -0.02
N TYR A 43 3.16 4.18 -0.37
CA TYR A 43 3.49 5.56 -0.68
C TYR A 43 4.15 6.26 0.51
N LEU A 44 3.53 6.22 1.70
CA LEU A 44 4.09 6.84 2.90
C LEU A 44 5.47 6.28 3.27
N LEU A 45 5.63 4.97 3.19
CA LEU A 45 6.90 4.30 3.51
C LEU A 45 8.01 4.65 2.50
N ARG A 46 7.67 4.78 1.21
CA ARG A 46 8.63 5.26 0.19
C ARG A 46 9.10 6.68 0.47
N GLN A 47 8.22 7.55 0.97
CA GLN A 47 8.61 8.90 1.39
C GLN A 47 9.59 8.89 2.58
N GLN A 48 9.74 7.78 3.30
CA GLN A 48 10.72 7.59 4.36
C GLN A 48 11.98 6.84 3.90
N GLY A 49 12.11 6.54 2.60
CA GLY A 49 13.28 5.87 2.04
C GLY A 49 13.17 4.35 1.92
N ALA A 50 11.99 3.76 2.12
CA ALA A 50 11.78 2.35 1.81
C ALA A 50 11.94 2.09 0.30
N THR A 51 12.87 1.21 -0.07
CA THR A 51 13.20 0.90 -1.47
C THR A 51 12.52 -0.36 -1.97
N HIS A 52 12.24 -1.31 -1.07
CA HIS A 52 11.58 -2.57 -1.38
C HIS A 52 10.36 -2.77 -0.48
N ILE A 53 9.18 -2.84 -1.09
CA ILE A 53 7.92 -3.01 -0.35
C ILE A 53 7.13 -4.14 -0.97
N GLN A 54 6.76 -5.11 -0.15
CA GLN A 54 5.89 -6.23 -0.51
C GLN A 54 4.55 -6.13 0.24
N ALA A 55 3.51 -6.72 -0.32
CA ALA A 55 2.21 -6.81 0.30
C ALA A 55 1.77 -8.28 0.34
N TRP A 56 1.67 -8.82 1.54
CA TRP A 56 1.38 -10.23 1.80
C TRP A 56 -0.02 -10.36 2.35
N SER A 57 -0.75 -11.36 1.86
CA SER A 57 -2.09 -11.62 2.34
C SER A 57 -2.51 -13.06 2.10
N ILE A 58 -3.42 -13.55 2.95
CA ILE A 58 -3.96 -14.90 2.85
C ILE A 58 -4.92 -14.98 1.65
N ALA A 59 -5.66 -13.90 1.36
CA ALA A 59 -6.57 -13.86 0.22
C ALA A 59 -6.41 -12.58 -0.60
N ARG A 60 -6.53 -12.71 -1.93
CA ARG A 60 -6.55 -11.56 -2.84
C ARG A 60 -7.75 -11.63 -3.77
N THR A 61 -8.52 -10.56 -3.86
CA THR A 61 -9.69 -10.47 -4.74
C THR A 61 -9.46 -9.48 -5.88
N GLY A 62 -10.14 -9.66 -7.02
CA GLY A 62 -10.11 -8.69 -8.13
C GLY A 62 -8.79 -8.61 -8.90
N LEU A 63 -8.16 -9.76 -9.20
CA LEU A 63 -6.94 -9.84 -10.00
C LEU A 63 -7.11 -9.21 -11.40
N SER A 64 -6.72 -7.94 -11.53
CA SER A 64 -6.31 -7.36 -12.82
C SER A 64 -4.79 -7.48 -12.94
N ASN A 65 -4.34 -8.09 -14.04
CA ASN A 65 -2.95 -8.46 -14.33
C ASN A 65 -1.97 -7.29 -14.11
N SER A 66 -1.39 -7.24 -12.91
CA SER A 66 -0.26 -6.38 -12.56
C SER A 66 0.87 -7.31 -12.15
N LYS A 67 1.77 -7.57 -13.11
CA LYS A 67 2.85 -8.58 -13.06
C LYS A 67 3.92 -8.38 -11.96
N ASN A 68 3.76 -7.45 -11.01
CA ASN A 68 4.80 -7.11 -10.03
C ASN A 68 4.31 -6.98 -8.57
N ALA A 69 3.20 -7.62 -8.21
CA ALA A 69 2.85 -7.81 -6.80
C ALA A 69 3.13 -9.26 -6.44
N LEU A 70 4.39 -9.56 -6.08
CA LEU A 70 4.69 -10.83 -5.43
C LEU A 70 3.95 -10.83 -4.09
N ILE A 71 3.09 -11.84 -3.95
CA ILE A 71 2.48 -12.29 -2.70
C ILE A 71 3.58 -12.64 -1.71
#